data_AF-A0AAV5JP85-F1
#
_entry.id   AF-A0AAV5JP85-F1
#
_cell.length_a   1.000
_cell.length_b   1.000
_cell.length_c   1.000
_cell.angle_alpha   90.00
_cell.angle_beta   90.00
_cell.angle_gamma   90.00
#
_symmetry.space_group_name_H-M   'P 1'
#
loop_
_entity.id
_entity.type
_entity.pdbx_description
1 polymer ?
#
loop_
_entity_poly.entity_id
_entity_poly.type
_entity_poly.pdbx_seq_one_letter_code
_entity_poly.pdbx_strand_id
1 'polypeptide(L)'
;MSVAGAFNALKSSTLISWKSTGKLQQTLAACVERTGSTLHSGTTCTVKLWPEFAGRGRYFDLRSKFIPASIHCVQESPLCTTLAKDGCKIRTVEHLLSALEAMGVDNCRIQIDSAHHDVEVPIFDGSASAWVEAIEQVGLEVAVDHCGNNAEKMAPSLKEPVYVQRKDSFMVAFPCERVCITYGIDFPQVIISSCDIAYSKVLPEVQEPKRVRPSFYNKKL
;
A
#
# COMPACT_ATOMS: atom_id res chain seq x y z
N MET A 1 20.20 -7.91 8.83
CA MET A 1 18.91 -8.61 9.06
C MET A 1 18.02 -8.28 7.88
N SER A 2 17.41 -9.26 7.21
CA SER A 2 16.47 -8.97 6.11
C SER A 2 15.16 -8.40 6.67
N VAL A 3 14.43 -7.60 5.87
CA VAL A 3 13.13 -7.03 6.25
C VAL A 3 12.15 -8.13 6.68
N ALA A 4 12.11 -9.25 5.95
CA ALA A 4 11.32 -10.43 6.30
C ALA A 4 11.74 -11.08 7.62
N GLY A 5 13.04 -11.12 7.93
CA GLY A 5 13.56 -11.67 9.19
C GLY A 5 13.17 -10.83 10.40
N ALA A 6 13.28 -9.50 10.28
CA ALA A 6 12.82 -8.56 11.31
C ALA A 6 11.30 -8.69 11.55
N PHE A 7 10.52 -8.81 10.48
CA PHE A 7 9.08 -8.98 10.60
C PHE A 7 8.66 -10.32 11.20
N ASN A 8 9.35 -11.42 10.87
CA ASN A 8 9.08 -12.71 11.50
C ASN A 8 9.38 -12.69 12.99
N ALA A 9 10.48 -12.04 13.40
CA ALA A 9 10.76 -11.82 14.83
C ALA A 9 9.65 -11.00 15.49
N LEU A 10 9.13 -9.97 14.81
CA LEU A 10 8.03 -9.15 15.30
C LEU A 10 6.70 -9.92 15.38
N LYS A 11 6.36 -10.73 14.37
CA LYS A 11 5.14 -11.57 14.35
C LYS A 11 5.18 -12.70 15.37
N SER A 12 6.35 -13.30 15.59
CA SER A 12 6.57 -14.36 16.58
C SER A 12 6.66 -13.80 18.00
N SER A 13 6.87 -12.50 18.15
CA SER A 13 6.90 -11.86 19.46
C SER A 13 5.48 -11.62 19.99
N THR A 14 5.36 -11.52 21.31
CA THR A 14 4.13 -11.11 21.98
C THR A 14 3.72 -9.66 21.69
N LEU A 15 4.55 -8.88 20.96
CA LEU A 15 4.38 -7.45 20.66
C LEU A 15 3.14 -7.14 19.82
N ILE A 16 2.85 -8.00 18.83
CA ILE A 16 1.74 -7.80 17.89
C ILE A 16 0.69 -8.87 18.14
N SER A 17 -0.55 -8.42 18.29
CA SER A 17 -1.74 -9.26 18.25
C SER A 17 -2.61 -8.90 17.05
N TRP A 18 -3.50 -9.79 16.63
CA TRP A 18 -4.49 -9.50 15.60
C TRP A 18 -5.85 -9.39 16.27
N LYS A 19 -6.56 -8.29 16.01
CA LYS A 19 -7.90 -8.04 16.55
C LYS A 19 -8.89 -7.85 15.42
N SER A 20 -10.12 -8.31 15.63
CA SER A 20 -11.22 -7.99 14.73
C SER A 20 -11.47 -6.48 14.75
N THR A 21 -11.75 -5.91 13.58
CA THR A 21 -12.13 -4.51 13.43
C THR A 21 -13.64 -4.29 13.58
N GLY A 22 -14.43 -5.38 13.73
CA GLY A 22 -15.89 -5.33 13.68
C GLY A 22 -16.46 -5.05 12.29
N LYS A 23 -15.61 -5.02 11.25
CA LYS A 23 -16.00 -4.83 9.85
C LYS A 23 -15.76 -6.12 9.06
N LEU A 24 -16.53 -6.30 7.99
CA LEU A 24 -16.31 -7.37 7.01
C LEU A 24 -15.27 -6.94 5.98
N GLN A 25 -14.50 -7.90 5.48
CA GLN A 25 -13.56 -7.65 4.40
C GLN A 25 -14.27 -7.11 3.16
N GLN A 26 -13.66 -6.13 2.51
CA GLN A 26 -14.16 -5.55 1.28
C GLN A 26 -13.31 -5.97 0.07
N THR A 27 -13.92 -5.90 -1.10
CA THR A 27 -13.28 -5.99 -2.42
C THR A 27 -13.86 -4.88 -3.32
N LEU A 28 -13.31 -4.70 -4.51
CA LEU A 28 -13.91 -3.86 -5.55
C LEU A 28 -15.25 -4.46 -6.01
N ALA A 29 -16.25 -3.63 -6.33
CA ALA A 29 -17.53 -4.13 -6.86
C ALA A 29 -17.49 -4.42 -8.38
N ALA A 30 -16.50 -3.89 -9.10
CA ALA A 30 -16.24 -4.21 -10.49
C ALA A 30 -14.75 -4.11 -10.81
N CYS A 31 -14.32 -4.62 -11.96
CA CYS A 31 -12.94 -4.43 -12.40
C CYS A 31 -12.72 -3.00 -12.91
N VAL A 32 -11.54 -2.45 -12.63
CA VAL A 32 -11.10 -1.15 -13.17
C VAL A 32 -9.68 -1.25 -13.70
N GLU A 33 -9.39 -0.53 -14.77
CA GLU A 33 -8.08 -0.51 -15.43
C GLU A 33 -7.53 0.91 -15.51
N ARG A 34 -6.21 1.02 -15.38
CA ARG A 34 -5.46 2.25 -15.64
C ARG A 34 -4.18 1.95 -16.39
N THR A 35 -3.87 2.83 -17.34
CA THR A 35 -2.63 2.82 -18.12
C THR A 35 -1.90 4.13 -17.89
N GLY A 36 -0.60 4.08 -17.66
CA GLY A 36 0.20 5.28 -17.48
C GLY A 36 1.70 5.05 -17.56
N SER A 37 2.45 6.14 -17.59
CA SER A 37 3.91 6.10 -17.55
C SER A 37 4.44 5.70 -16.17
N THR A 38 5.54 4.99 -16.16
CA THR A 38 6.27 4.54 -14.97
C THR A 38 7.39 5.53 -14.62
N LEU A 39 7.80 5.58 -13.35
CA LEU A 39 8.76 6.58 -12.86
C LEU A 39 10.19 6.30 -13.34
N HIS A 40 10.69 5.10 -13.11
CA HIS A 40 12.10 4.79 -13.32
C HIS A 40 12.41 4.33 -14.74
N SER A 41 11.51 3.58 -15.37
CA SER A 41 11.73 3.10 -16.75
C SER A 41 11.20 4.03 -17.84
N GLY A 42 10.27 4.93 -17.52
CA GLY A 42 9.58 5.77 -18.51
C GLY A 42 8.66 4.99 -19.46
N THR A 43 8.54 3.67 -19.30
CA THR A 43 7.66 2.82 -20.11
C THR A 43 6.21 2.98 -19.68
N THR A 44 5.28 2.63 -20.58
CA THR A 44 3.85 2.55 -20.28
C THR A 44 3.52 1.20 -19.66
N CYS A 45 2.76 1.20 -18.57
CA CYS A 45 2.26 -0.01 -17.92
C CYS A 45 0.73 0.08 -17.79
N THR A 46 0.05 -1.04 -18.04
CA THR A 46 -1.39 -1.20 -17.80
C THR A 46 -1.58 -2.09 -16.57
N VAL A 47 -2.36 -1.61 -15.61
CA VAL A 47 -2.72 -2.34 -14.39
C VAL A 47 -4.23 -2.44 -14.31
N LYS A 48 -4.71 -3.66 -14.09
CA LYS A 48 -6.12 -3.96 -13.90
C LYS A 48 -6.37 -4.48 -12.48
N LEU A 49 -7.25 -3.79 -11.77
CA LEU A 49 -7.68 -4.17 -10.43
C LEU A 49 -8.97 -4.99 -10.57
N TRP A 50 -8.97 -6.18 -10.00
CA TRP A 50 -10.10 -7.09 -10.04
C TRP A 50 -10.67 -7.32 -8.63
N PRO A 51 -11.99 -7.53 -8.52
CA PRO A 51 -12.58 -8.11 -7.32
C PRO A 51 -11.92 -9.45 -6.98
N GLU A 52 -11.89 -9.80 -5.70
CA GLU A 52 -11.29 -11.04 -5.22
C GLU A 52 -12.02 -11.59 -3.98
N PHE A 53 -11.97 -12.91 -3.81
CA PHE A 53 -12.59 -13.62 -2.69
C PHE A 53 -12.02 -13.21 -1.34
N ALA A 54 -12.85 -13.31 -0.31
CA ALA A 54 -12.46 -13.07 1.07
C ALA A 54 -11.28 -13.97 1.49
N GLY A 55 -10.37 -13.41 2.28
CA GLY A 55 -9.19 -14.11 2.81
C GLY A 55 -8.01 -14.24 1.83
N ARG A 56 -8.16 -13.81 0.57
CA ARG A 56 -7.08 -13.83 -0.42
C ARG A 56 -6.08 -12.68 -0.24
N GLY A 57 -6.54 -11.57 0.33
CA GLY A 57 -5.77 -10.35 0.47
C GLY A 57 -5.47 -9.68 -0.87
N ARG A 58 -4.45 -8.81 -0.88
CA ARG A 58 -3.96 -8.13 -2.09
C ARG A 58 -2.77 -8.88 -2.66
N TYR A 59 -2.79 -9.14 -3.96
CA TYR A 59 -1.65 -9.75 -4.63
C TYR A 59 -1.57 -9.29 -6.08
N PHE A 60 -0.35 -9.34 -6.61
CA PHE A 60 -0.10 -9.06 -8.00
C PHE A 60 -0.13 -10.35 -8.82
N ASP A 61 -0.77 -10.30 -9.98
CA ASP A 61 -0.71 -11.30 -11.03
C ASP A 61 0.13 -10.76 -12.18
N LEU A 62 1.36 -11.25 -12.30
CA LEU A 62 2.27 -10.94 -13.38
C LEU A 62 2.67 -12.23 -14.07
N ARG A 63 2.29 -12.39 -15.34
CA ARG A 63 2.63 -13.59 -16.14
C ARG A 63 2.19 -14.89 -15.46
N SER A 64 0.99 -14.90 -14.89
CA SER A 64 0.40 -16.03 -14.14
C SER A 64 1.21 -16.44 -12.90
N LYS A 65 2.05 -15.55 -12.39
CA LYS A 65 2.74 -15.71 -11.12
C LYS A 65 2.12 -14.77 -10.11
N PHE A 66 1.71 -15.35 -8.98
CA PHE A 66 1.06 -14.62 -7.91
C PHE A 66 2.08 -14.17 -6.85
N ILE A 67 2.20 -12.86 -6.71
CA ILE A 67 3.11 -12.18 -5.78
C ILE A 67 2.27 -11.49 -4.71
N PRO A 68 2.15 -12.07 -3.51
CA PRO A 68 1.43 -11.43 -2.41
C PRO A 68 2.00 -10.05 -2.09
N ALA A 69 1.13 -9.07 -1.80
CA ALA A 69 1.52 -7.78 -1.23
C ALA A 69 1.91 -7.97 0.24
N SER A 70 3.06 -8.62 0.44
CA SER A 70 3.54 -9.09 1.74
C SER A 70 5.00 -8.72 1.91
N ILE A 71 5.37 -8.41 3.16
CA ILE A 71 6.74 -8.11 3.56
C ILE A 71 7.73 -9.24 3.28
N HIS A 72 7.25 -10.49 3.12
CA HIS A 72 8.08 -11.62 2.70
C HIS A 72 8.50 -11.55 1.23
N CYS A 73 7.76 -10.82 0.41
CA CYS A 73 8.07 -10.57 -1.00
C CYS A 73 8.81 -9.24 -1.18
N VAL A 74 9.03 -8.45 -0.12
CA VAL A 74 9.74 -7.16 -0.24
C VAL A 74 11.22 -7.41 -0.50
N GLN A 75 11.71 -6.80 -1.58
CA GLN A 75 13.12 -6.72 -1.91
C GLN A 75 13.60 -5.28 -1.68
N GLU A 76 14.77 -5.12 -1.05
CA GLU A 76 15.38 -3.81 -0.86
C GLU A 76 15.70 -3.18 -2.22
N SER A 77 15.15 -2.00 -2.48
CA SER A 77 15.41 -1.20 -3.66
C SER A 77 15.59 0.26 -3.28
N PRO A 78 16.57 0.96 -3.88
CA PRO A 78 16.64 2.41 -3.72
C PRO A 78 15.40 3.05 -4.34
N LEU A 79 14.88 4.09 -3.68
CA LEU A 79 13.86 5.03 -4.18
C LEU A 79 12.42 4.51 -4.37
N CYS A 80 12.16 3.20 -4.20
CA CYS A 80 10.79 2.67 -4.26
C CYS A 80 10.64 1.38 -3.43
N THR A 81 9.41 0.93 -3.22
CA THR A 81 9.13 -0.42 -2.71
C THR A 81 9.05 -1.40 -3.87
N THR A 82 9.81 -2.49 -3.78
CA THR A 82 9.78 -3.59 -4.75
C THR A 82 9.23 -4.85 -4.11
N LEU A 83 8.29 -5.51 -4.81
CA LEU A 83 7.91 -6.89 -4.52
C LEU A 83 8.55 -7.84 -5.54
N ALA A 84 9.16 -8.92 -5.07
CA ALA A 84 9.76 -9.94 -5.91
C ALA A 84 9.45 -11.36 -5.41
N LYS A 85 9.07 -12.23 -6.34
CA LYS A 85 8.82 -13.66 -6.08
C LYS A 85 8.85 -14.42 -7.40
N ASP A 86 9.33 -15.67 -7.36
CA ASP A 86 9.32 -16.59 -8.51
C ASP A 86 9.97 -16.00 -9.78
N GLY A 87 11.01 -15.18 -9.63
CA GLY A 87 11.73 -14.52 -10.73
C GLY A 87 10.99 -13.34 -11.38
N CYS A 88 9.86 -12.93 -10.81
CA CYS A 88 9.14 -11.72 -11.18
C CYS A 88 9.36 -10.61 -10.15
N LYS A 89 9.36 -9.37 -10.60
CA LYS A 89 9.65 -8.16 -9.84
C LYS A 89 8.70 -7.05 -10.24
N ILE A 90 8.11 -6.39 -9.25
CA ILE A 90 7.15 -5.29 -9.42
C ILE A 90 7.62 -4.14 -8.54
N ARG A 91 7.93 -3.01 -9.16
CA ARG A 91 8.46 -1.81 -8.51
C ARG A 91 7.38 -0.75 -8.34
N THR A 92 7.63 0.19 -7.42
CA THR A 92 6.79 1.37 -7.21
C THR A 92 5.35 1.01 -6.79
N VAL A 93 5.20 -0.04 -5.97
CA VAL A 93 3.89 -0.57 -5.56
C VAL A 93 3.19 0.29 -4.49
N GLU A 94 3.94 1.16 -3.82
CA GLU A 94 3.54 1.88 -2.61
C GLU A 94 2.30 2.77 -2.79
N HIS A 95 2.19 3.52 -3.89
CA HIS A 95 1.05 4.44 -4.10
C HIS A 95 -0.25 3.66 -4.34
N LEU A 96 -0.20 2.60 -5.16
CA LEU A 96 -1.34 1.73 -5.40
C LEU A 96 -1.77 1.01 -4.11
N LEU A 97 -0.83 0.41 -3.38
CA LEU A 97 -1.14 -0.27 -2.12
C LEU A 97 -1.67 0.70 -1.05
N SER A 98 -1.17 1.94 -1.03
CA SER A 98 -1.69 3.00 -0.15
C SER A 98 -3.13 3.38 -0.52
N ALA A 99 -3.46 3.47 -1.81
CA ALA A 99 -4.82 3.75 -2.26
C ALA A 99 -5.78 2.62 -1.86
N LEU A 100 -5.39 1.36 -2.09
CA LEU A 100 -6.19 0.20 -1.70
C LEU A 100 -6.42 0.14 -0.19
N GLU A 101 -5.41 0.44 0.63
CA GLU A 101 -5.57 0.49 2.09
C GLU A 101 -6.47 1.64 2.54
N ALA A 102 -6.23 2.86 2.04
CA ALA A 102 -6.99 4.04 2.42
C ALA A 102 -8.46 3.94 2.02
N MET A 103 -8.75 3.32 0.86
CA MET A 103 -10.10 3.06 0.37
C MET A 103 -10.72 1.80 0.99
N GLY A 104 -10.00 1.06 1.85
CA GLY A 104 -10.54 -0.09 2.56
C GLY A 104 -10.71 -1.36 1.72
N VAL A 105 -10.02 -1.50 0.58
CA VAL A 105 -10.06 -2.70 -0.27
C VAL A 105 -9.19 -3.81 0.35
N ASP A 106 -9.78 -4.81 1.00
CA ASP A 106 -8.99 -5.86 1.67
C ASP A 106 -8.51 -6.95 0.71
N ASN A 107 -9.34 -7.31 -0.27
CA ASN A 107 -9.06 -8.34 -1.26
C ASN A 107 -9.03 -7.72 -2.65
N CYS A 108 -7.94 -7.95 -3.40
CA CYS A 108 -7.82 -7.47 -4.78
C CYS A 108 -6.75 -8.25 -5.53
N ARG A 109 -7.10 -8.72 -6.73
CA ARG A 109 -6.13 -9.19 -7.71
C ARG A 109 -5.66 -8.01 -8.57
N ILE A 110 -4.38 -7.70 -8.49
CA ILE A 110 -3.73 -6.62 -9.21
C ILE A 110 -3.00 -7.21 -10.41
N GLN A 111 -3.66 -7.24 -11.56
CA GLN A 111 -3.11 -7.81 -12.77
C GLN A 111 -2.27 -6.77 -13.52
N ILE A 112 -1.07 -7.15 -13.94
CA ILE A 112 -0.21 -6.34 -14.79
C ILE A 112 -0.01 -7.09 -16.11
N ASP A 113 -0.47 -6.49 -17.21
CA ASP A 113 -0.27 -7.05 -18.54
C ASP A 113 1.11 -6.62 -19.08
N SER A 114 2.07 -7.53 -19.05
CA SER A 114 3.42 -7.29 -19.53
C SER A 114 4.13 -8.58 -19.92
N ALA A 115 4.91 -8.52 -21.01
CA ALA A 115 5.81 -9.60 -21.40
C ALA A 115 7.08 -9.66 -20.51
N HIS A 116 7.39 -8.60 -19.77
CA HIS A 116 8.59 -8.49 -18.95
C HIS A 116 8.37 -9.06 -17.54
N HIS A 117 9.44 -9.58 -16.92
CA HIS A 117 9.38 -10.07 -15.55
C HIS A 117 9.74 -9.00 -14.51
N ASP A 118 10.36 -7.89 -14.93
CA ASP A 118 10.61 -6.70 -14.12
C ASP A 118 9.72 -5.59 -14.69
N VAL A 119 8.71 -5.22 -13.92
CA VAL A 119 7.71 -4.21 -14.29
C VAL A 119 7.59 -3.17 -13.19
N GLU A 120 6.97 -2.06 -13.53
CA GLU A 120 6.81 -0.93 -12.63
C GLU A 120 5.37 -0.42 -12.71
N VAL A 121 4.77 -0.17 -11.54
CA VAL A 121 3.41 0.36 -11.47
C VAL A 121 3.41 1.82 -11.95
N PRO A 122 2.40 2.26 -12.74
CA PRO A 122 2.30 3.66 -13.18
C PRO A 122 2.32 4.66 -12.03
N ILE A 123 3.06 5.76 -12.21
CA ILE A 123 3.19 6.80 -11.19
C ILE A 123 2.17 7.94 -11.32
N PHE A 124 1.61 8.14 -12.51
CA PHE A 124 0.71 9.25 -12.84
C PHE A 124 1.30 10.61 -12.42
N ASP A 125 0.66 11.31 -11.48
CA ASP A 125 1.06 12.62 -10.97
C ASP A 125 2.00 12.53 -9.75
N GLY A 126 2.48 11.34 -9.38
CA GLY A 126 3.30 11.12 -8.20
C GLY A 126 2.51 10.94 -6.90
N SER A 127 1.18 10.92 -6.96
CA SER A 127 0.30 10.67 -5.81
C SER A 127 -0.51 9.38 -5.98
N ALA A 128 -1.33 9.07 -4.97
CA ALA A 128 -2.29 7.98 -5.02
C ALA A 128 -3.64 8.36 -5.67
N SER A 129 -3.85 9.63 -6.06
CA SER A 129 -5.16 10.15 -6.48
C SER A 129 -5.76 9.39 -7.66
N ALA A 130 -4.98 9.09 -8.70
CA ALA A 130 -5.49 8.35 -9.86
C ALA A 130 -5.97 6.92 -9.52
N TRP A 131 -5.37 6.30 -8.49
CA TRP A 131 -5.81 5.00 -7.98
C TRP A 131 -7.05 5.12 -7.11
N VAL A 132 -7.12 6.14 -6.25
CA VAL A 132 -8.33 6.45 -5.46
C VAL A 132 -9.53 6.68 -6.37
N GLU A 133 -9.40 7.54 -7.37
CA GLU A 133 -10.44 7.82 -8.37
C GLU A 133 -10.87 6.54 -9.11
N ALA A 134 -9.93 5.65 -9.43
CA ALA A 134 -10.25 4.37 -10.06
C ALA A 134 -11.08 3.45 -9.16
N ILE A 135 -10.76 3.40 -7.87
CA ILE A 135 -11.49 2.61 -6.88
C ILE A 135 -12.89 3.20 -6.64
N GLU A 136 -12.99 4.53 -6.48
CA GLU A 136 -14.26 5.23 -6.29
C GLU A 136 -15.21 5.04 -7.47
N GLN A 137 -14.69 5.02 -8.70
CA GLN A 137 -15.48 4.79 -9.91
C GLN A 137 -16.23 3.44 -9.92
N VAL A 138 -15.62 2.38 -9.37
CA VAL A 138 -16.25 1.06 -9.32
C VAL A 138 -16.93 0.77 -7.98
N GLY A 139 -16.57 1.48 -6.93
CA GLY A 139 -17.09 1.25 -5.58
C GLY A 139 -16.59 -0.05 -4.96
N LEU A 140 -17.11 -0.33 -3.77
CA LEU A 140 -16.75 -1.50 -2.96
C LEU A 140 -17.94 -2.40 -2.72
N GLU A 141 -17.66 -3.67 -2.49
CA GLU A 141 -18.61 -4.64 -1.99
C GLU A 141 -17.99 -5.53 -0.92
N VAL A 142 -18.84 -6.18 -0.12
CA VAL A 142 -18.41 -7.17 0.87
C VAL A 142 -17.83 -8.37 0.12
N ALA A 143 -16.59 -8.72 0.42
CA ALA A 143 -15.96 -9.91 -0.13
C ALA A 143 -16.55 -11.17 0.52
N VAL A 144 -16.89 -12.16 -0.30
CA VAL A 144 -17.28 -13.51 0.12
C VAL A 144 -16.20 -14.51 -0.24
N ASP A 145 -16.09 -15.60 0.50
CA ASP A 145 -15.23 -16.74 0.13
C ASP A 145 -15.89 -17.59 -0.98
N HIS A 146 -15.23 -18.66 -1.42
CA HIS A 146 -15.75 -19.57 -2.44
C HIS A 146 -17.05 -20.29 -2.05
N CYS A 147 -17.41 -20.29 -0.77
CA CYS A 147 -18.62 -20.89 -0.22
C CYS A 147 -19.72 -19.85 0.03
N GLY A 148 -19.48 -18.57 -0.28
CA GLY A 148 -20.43 -17.48 -0.06
C GLY A 148 -20.42 -16.92 1.36
N ASN A 149 -19.43 -17.24 2.19
CA ASN A 149 -19.34 -16.70 3.55
C ASN A 149 -18.56 -15.39 3.59
N ASN A 150 -18.97 -14.48 4.46
CA ASN A 150 -18.21 -13.27 4.75
C ASN A 150 -17.03 -13.57 5.67
N ALA A 151 -15.97 -12.78 5.59
CA ALA A 151 -14.84 -12.83 6.54
C ALA A 151 -14.71 -11.52 7.31
N GLU A 152 -14.34 -11.61 8.60
CA GLU A 152 -13.98 -10.44 9.39
C GLU A 152 -12.66 -9.83 8.92
N LYS A 153 -12.59 -8.50 8.92
CA LYS A 153 -11.35 -7.75 8.74
C LYS A 153 -10.58 -7.71 10.05
N MET A 154 -9.38 -8.26 10.02
CA MET A 154 -8.44 -8.27 11.14
C MET A 154 -7.42 -7.14 10.97
N ALA A 155 -7.07 -6.46 12.05
CA ALA A 155 -6.01 -5.46 12.09
C ALA A 155 -4.93 -5.83 13.12
N PRO A 156 -3.65 -5.52 12.84
CA PRO A 156 -2.60 -5.68 13.83
C PRO A 156 -2.77 -4.64 14.94
N SER A 157 -2.60 -5.07 16.19
CA SER A 157 -2.66 -4.26 17.40
C SER A 157 -1.35 -4.41 18.16
N LEU A 158 -0.66 -3.29 18.34
CA LEU A 158 0.60 -3.20 19.06
C LEU A 158 0.35 -3.12 20.58
N LYS A 159 1.06 -3.92 21.36
CA LYS A 159 0.90 -3.97 22.83
C LYS A 159 1.80 -3.03 23.61
N GLU A 160 2.99 -2.75 23.08
CA GLU A 160 3.96 -1.84 23.69
C GLU A 160 4.72 -1.06 22.60
N PRO A 161 5.30 0.11 22.91
CA PRO A 161 5.97 0.92 21.92
C PRO A 161 7.13 0.20 21.24
N VAL A 162 7.29 0.41 19.93
CA VAL A 162 8.40 -0.10 19.14
C VAL A 162 9.16 1.07 18.56
N TYR A 163 10.48 1.07 18.76
CA TYR A 163 11.40 2.09 18.26
C TYR A 163 12.44 1.43 17.36
N VAL A 164 12.63 1.99 16.16
CA VAL A 164 13.69 1.57 15.23
C VAL A 164 14.41 2.79 14.73
N GLN A 165 15.74 2.78 14.79
CA GLN A 165 16.59 3.84 14.27
C GLN A 165 17.66 3.28 13.34
N ARG A 166 17.92 4.00 12.27
CA ARG A 166 19.04 3.76 11.36
C ARG A 166 19.64 5.10 10.95
N LYS A 167 20.86 5.36 11.40
CA LYS A 167 21.55 6.65 11.20
C LYS A 167 20.68 7.81 11.74
N ASP A 168 20.37 8.78 10.89
CA ASP A 168 19.55 9.97 11.13
C ASP A 168 18.03 9.72 10.98
N SER A 169 17.62 8.55 10.47
CA SER A 169 16.23 8.18 10.29
C SER A 169 15.73 7.30 11.44
N PHE A 170 14.52 7.56 11.94
CA PHE A 170 13.89 6.72 12.95
C PHE A 170 12.39 6.56 12.69
N MET A 171 11.81 5.50 13.26
CA MET A 171 10.38 5.22 13.27
C MET A 171 9.99 4.78 14.68
N VAL A 172 8.87 5.32 15.17
CA VAL A 172 8.30 4.94 16.46
C VAL A 172 6.83 4.59 16.26
N ALA A 173 6.43 3.43 16.78
CA ALA A 173 5.03 3.01 16.81
C ALA A 173 4.60 2.85 18.27
N PHE A 174 3.44 3.42 18.62
CA PHE A 174 2.86 3.31 19.95
C PHE A 174 1.54 2.53 19.87
N PRO A 175 1.16 1.78 20.93
CA PRO A 175 -0.19 1.24 21.05
C PRO A 175 -1.23 2.35 20.89
N CYS A 176 -2.15 2.18 19.95
CA CYS A 176 -3.24 3.13 19.72
C CYS A 176 -4.49 2.38 19.23
N GLU A 177 -5.67 2.86 19.63
CA GLU A 177 -6.96 2.31 19.16
C GLU A 177 -7.27 2.70 17.72
N ARG A 178 -6.61 3.76 17.23
CA ARG A 178 -6.79 4.27 15.87
C ARG A 178 -5.45 4.37 15.18
N VAL A 179 -5.45 4.19 13.87
CA VAL A 179 -4.27 4.46 13.05
C VAL A 179 -4.05 5.97 13.00
N CYS A 180 -2.88 6.40 13.48
CA CYS A 180 -2.40 7.76 13.36
C CYS A 180 -0.97 7.69 12.83
N ILE A 181 -0.72 8.37 11.71
CA ILE A 181 0.59 8.41 11.06
C ILE A 181 1.05 9.85 11.09
N THR A 182 2.24 10.06 11.63
CA THR A 182 2.95 11.33 11.59
C THR A 182 4.34 11.06 11.05
N TYR A 183 4.80 11.89 10.13
CA TYR A 183 6.14 11.79 9.57
C TYR A 183 6.76 13.18 9.48
N GLY A 184 8.09 13.22 9.48
CA GLY A 184 8.87 14.42 9.25
C GLY A 184 9.95 14.11 8.22
N ILE A 185 10.28 15.11 7.41
CA ILE A 185 11.35 15.04 6.42
C ILE A 185 12.28 16.25 6.64
N ASP A 186 13.58 16.02 6.51
CA ASP A 186 14.59 17.08 6.56
C ASP A 186 15.33 17.10 5.22
N PHE A 187 14.96 18.05 4.36
CA PHE A 187 15.62 18.30 3.10
C PHE A 187 16.30 19.67 3.16
N PRO A 188 17.58 19.76 3.55
CA PRO A 188 18.25 21.05 3.80
C PRO A 188 18.32 21.96 2.56
N GLN A 189 18.21 21.39 1.37
CA GLN A 189 18.28 22.09 0.08
C GLN A 189 16.91 22.48 -0.49
N VAL A 190 15.82 22.10 0.19
CA VAL A 190 14.45 22.41 -0.22
C VAL A 190 13.86 23.34 0.82
N ILE A 191 13.37 24.50 0.40
CA ILE A 191 12.57 25.38 1.25
C ILE A 191 11.19 24.74 1.40
N ILE A 192 11.12 23.63 2.15
CA ILE A 192 9.89 23.19 2.82
C ILE A 192 9.99 23.89 4.18
N SER A 193 9.10 24.85 4.43
CA SER A 193 9.02 25.47 5.76
C SER A 193 8.80 24.36 6.79
N SER A 194 9.83 24.11 7.60
CA SER A 194 9.85 23.37 8.87
C SER A 194 8.60 22.54 9.22
N CYS A 195 8.74 21.22 9.30
CA CYS A 195 7.79 20.30 9.94
C CYS A 195 6.32 20.47 9.52
N ASP A 196 5.97 19.99 8.33
CA ASP A 196 4.58 19.63 8.06
C ASP A 196 4.23 18.38 8.90
N ILE A 197 3.74 18.60 10.12
CA ILE A 197 3.02 17.57 10.89
C ILE A 197 1.69 17.35 10.16
N ALA A 198 1.65 16.39 9.24
CA ALA A 198 0.40 15.93 8.67
C ALA A 198 -0.36 15.10 9.72
N TYR A 199 -1.39 15.69 10.33
CA TYR A 199 -2.41 14.93 11.06
C TYR A 199 -3.40 14.31 10.06
N SER A 200 -3.23 13.03 9.70
CA SER A 200 -4.35 12.26 9.16
C SER A 200 -5.17 11.70 10.32
N LYS A 201 -6.21 12.44 10.72
CA LYS A 201 -7.29 11.87 11.52
C LYS A 201 -8.09 10.99 10.56
N VAL A 202 -7.85 9.68 10.56
CA VAL A 202 -8.80 8.74 9.92
C VAL A 202 -10.06 8.77 10.78
N LEU A 203 -10.97 9.69 10.44
CA LEU A 203 -12.29 9.77 11.05
C LEU A 203 -13.08 8.52 10.64
N PRO A 204 -13.84 7.90 11.56
CA PRO A 204 -14.72 6.80 11.21
C PRO A 204 -16.01 7.36 10.60
N GLU A 205 -15.92 8.07 9.47
CA GLU A 205 -17.03 8.34 8.56
C GLU A 205 -16.53 9.10 7.33
N VAL A 206 -17.09 8.76 6.18
CA VAL A 206 -16.75 9.25 4.84
C VAL A 206 -16.67 10.78 4.84
N GLN A 207 -15.47 11.32 4.62
CA GLN A 207 -15.29 12.67 4.13
C GLN A 207 -13.97 12.77 3.37
N GLU A 208 -14.10 12.92 2.04
CA GLU A 208 -13.13 13.36 1.01
C GLU A 208 -11.64 13.24 1.39
N PRO A 209 -10.85 12.39 0.69
CA PRO A 209 -9.42 12.26 0.95
C PRO A 209 -8.72 13.60 0.71
N LYS A 210 -8.36 14.30 1.79
CA LYS A 210 -7.49 15.48 1.71
C LYS A 210 -6.13 15.03 1.19
N ARG A 211 -5.84 15.50 -0.03
CA ARG A 211 -4.61 15.36 -0.80
C ARG A 211 -3.36 15.38 0.08
N VAL A 212 -2.70 14.23 0.23
CA VAL A 212 -1.32 14.16 0.74
C VAL A 212 -0.39 14.13 -0.47
N ARG A 213 0.30 15.25 -0.71
CA ARG A 213 1.32 15.37 -1.78
C ARG A 213 2.71 15.31 -1.15
N PRO A 214 3.63 14.50 -1.68
CA PRO A 214 5.03 14.90 -1.74
C PRO A 214 5.12 16.08 -2.73
N SER A 215 5.46 17.27 -2.25
CA SER A 215 5.66 18.45 -3.09
C SER A 215 6.99 18.34 -3.86
N PHE A 216 7.01 17.57 -4.94
CA PHE A 216 8.13 17.60 -5.89
C PHE A 216 7.60 17.67 -7.32
N TYR A 217 8.22 18.55 -8.11
CA TYR A 217 7.93 18.95 -9.50
C TYR A 217 6.94 20.10 -9.72
N ASN A 218 7.46 21.33 -9.68
CA ASN A 218 7.37 22.26 -10.82
C ASN A 218 8.28 23.48 -10.61
N LYS A 219 9.43 23.51 -11.28
CA LYS A 219 9.99 24.76 -11.78
C LYS A 219 10.53 24.51 -13.18
N LYS A 220 9.80 25.09 -14.14
CA LYS A 220 10.20 25.35 -15.51
C LYS A 220 11.63 25.93 -15.52
N LEU A 221 12.48 25.41 -16.40
CA LEU A 221 13.46 26.23 -17.09
C LEU A 221 12.75 26.99 -18.21
#